data_AF-A0AA37LDV9-F1
#
_entry.id   AF-A0AA37LDV9-F1
#
_cell.length_a   1.000
_cell.length_b   1.000
_cell.length_c   1.000
_cell.angle_alpha   90.00
_cell.angle_beta   90.00
_cell.angle_gamma   90.00
#
_symmetry.space_group_name_H-M   'P 1'
#
loop_
_entity.id
_entity.type
_entity.pdbx_description
1 polymer ?
#
loop_
_entity_poly.entity_id
_entity_poly.type
_entity_poly.pdbx_seq_one_letter_code
_entity_poly.pdbx_strand_id
1 'polypeptide(L)'
;MDNDPTLSGFWSLAALFSPLDTSFIALLNQEKVATPPSNAALTYIETAVNSALRSTSDLKDTQKANLRVTQLWLRIILWQLRLRFGYLAEESVHASMTYHYPLEVAKDLVLSTRDLPVDSIKVHGVGLTEKLFDIASAAVDVLARVPITPSSPHSVGSGPEEDLNYMRRLITRLPGGNSIYDDLLDKHIQQAVPSMAVTYVASRHPT
;
A
#
# COMPACT_ATOMS: atom_id res chain seq x y z
N MET A 1 26.34 19.64 11.77
CA MET A 1 25.41 19.01 12.72
C MET A 1 25.73 17.53 12.69
N ASP A 2 26.27 17.02 13.78
CA ASP A 2 26.74 15.64 13.89
C ASP A 2 25.59 14.66 13.61
N ASN A 3 25.84 13.70 12.73
CA ASN A 3 24.87 12.68 12.35
C ASN A 3 24.86 11.61 13.43
N ASP A 4 24.18 11.89 14.56
CA ASP A 4 23.99 10.91 15.63
C ASP A 4 23.27 9.67 15.06
N PRO A 5 23.94 8.51 14.99
CA PRO A 5 23.38 7.30 14.39
C PRO A 5 22.15 6.81 15.15
N THR A 6 21.97 7.17 16.43
CA THR A 6 20.78 6.81 17.22
C THR A 6 19.52 7.54 16.75
N LEU A 7 19.67 8.71 16.12
CA LEU A 7 18.55 9.50 15.59
C LEU A 7 18.23 9.18 14.13
N SER A 8 18.99 8.31 13.47
CA SER A 8 18.79 7.93 12.06
C SER A 8 17.33 7.58 11.74
N GLY A 9 16.70 6.74 12.57
CA GLY A 9 15.29 6.36 12.39
C GLY A 9 14.31 7.54 12.52
N PHE A 10 14.59 8.49 13.42
CA PHE A 10 13.79 9.71 13.57
C PHE A 10 13.94 10.63 12.35
N TRP A 11 15.18 10.83 11.87
CA TRP A 11 15.43 11.66 10.68
C TRP A 11 14.79 11.07 9.42
N SER A 12 14.85 9.74 9.24
CA SER A 12 14.14 9.06 8.17
C SER A 12 12.62 9.23 8.28
N LEU A 13 12.07 9.17 9.48
CA LEU A 13 10.63 9.40 9.69
C LEU A 13 10.25 10.84 9.34
N ALA A 14 11.01 11.82 9.83
CA ALA A 14 10.79 13.22 9.50
C ALA A 14 10.91 13.49 7.99
N ALA A 15 11.88 12.84 7.32
CA ALA A 15 12.07 12.96 5.88
C ALA A 15 10.90 12.39 5.06
N LEU A 16 10.20 11.36 5.55
CA LEU A 16 9.01 10.82 4.88
C LEU A 16 7.86 11.84 4.81
N PHE A 17 7.69 12.64 5.86
CA PHE A 17 6.59 13.61 5.98
C PHE A 17 6.96 15.03 5.53
N SER A 18 8.25 15.36 5.47
CA SER A 18 8.76 16.67 5.03
C SER A 18 8.16 17.20 3.71
N PRO A 19 7.98 16.39 2.64
CA PRO A 19 7.40 16.89 1.39
C PRO A 19 5.87 17.07 1.42
N LEU A 20 5.18 16.72 2.51
CA LEU A 20 3.72 16.76 2.62
C LEU A 20 3.29 18.10 3.23
N ASP A 21 3.17 19.11 2.38
CA ASP A 21 2.79 20.46 2.77
C ASP A 21 1.27 20.61 3.03
N THR A 22 0.83 21.80 3.43
CA THR A 22 -0.59 22.10 3.66
C THR A 22 -1.43 21.85 2.41
N SER A 23 -0.89 22.10 1.21
CA SER A 23 -1.58 21.86 -0.06
C SER A 23 -1.85 20.36 -0.25
N PHE A 24 -0.85 19.52 0.04
CA PHE A 24 -1.00 18.07 0.01
C PHE A 24 -2.05 17.57 1.01
N ILE A 25 -2.04 18.10 2.25
CA ILE A 25 -3.03 17.72 3.26
C ILE A 25 -4.45 18.14 2.85
N ALA A 26 -4.62 19.34 2.26
CA ALA A 26 -5.91 19.77 1.73
C ALA A 26 -6.41 18.84 0.61
N LEU A 27 -5.51 18.38 -0.26
CA LEU A 27 -5.83 17.38 -1.29
C LEU A 27 -6.26 16.05 -0.66
N LEU A 28 -5.56 15.58 0.36
CA LEU A 28 -5.91 14.34 1.07
C LEU A 28 -7.30 14.43 1.71
N ASN A 29 -7.62 15.57 2.33
CA ASN A 29 -8.93 15.87 2.92
C ASN A 29 -10.06 16.11 1.91
N GLN A 30 -9.76 16.01 0.60
CA GLN A 30 -10.72 16.26 -0.48
C GLN A 30 -11.29 17.68 -0.46
N GLU A 31 -10.52 18.65 0.03
CA GLU A 31 -10.92 20.05 0.01
C GLU A 31 -11.03 20.55 -1.43
N LYS A 32 -11.92 21.53 -1.65
CA LYS A 32 -12.05 22.18 -2.95
C LYS A 32 -10.82 23.04 -3.20
N VAL A 33 -9.88 22.52 -3.98
CA VAL A 33 -8.68 23.26 -4.38
C VAL A 33 -8.96 24.04 -5.66
N ALA A 34 -8.55 25.31 -5.70
CA ALA A 34 -8.74 26.17 -6.87
C ALA A 34 -8.01 25.64 -8.12
N THR A 35 -6.86 24.98 -7.92
CA THR A 35 -6.04 24.38 -8.97
C THR A 35 -5.70 22.94 -8.61
N PRO A 36 -6.01 21.94 -9.48
CA PRO A 36 -5.59 20.56 -9.25
C PRO A 36 -4.05 20.45 -9.25
N PRO A 37 -3.48 19.50 -8.48
CA PRO A 37 -2.03 19.31 -8.42
C PRO A 37 -1.53 18.81 -9.77
N SER A 38 -0.39 19.31 -10.24
CA SER A 38 0.24 18.72 -11.44
C SER A 38 0.82 17.34 -11.11
N ASN A 39 0.86 16.44 -12.10
CA ASN A 39 1.52 15.13 -11.93
C ASN A 39 3.02 15.31 -11.58
N ALA A 40 3.67 16.37 -12.07
CA ALA A 40 5.05 16.71 -11.72
C ALA A 40 5.22 17.02 -10.22
N ALA A 41 4.27 17.72 -9.60
CA ALA A 41 4.29 17.98 -8.16
C ALA A 41 4.15 16.68 -7.35
N LEU A 42 3.26 15.77 -7.76
CA LEU A 42 3.13 14.46 -7.13
C LEU A 42 4.40 13.61 -7.29
N THR A 43 5.06 13.68 -8.45
CA THR A 43 6.34 13.00 -8.70
C THR A 43 7.47 13.55 -7.83
N TYR A 44 7.50 14.85 -7.55
CA TYR A 44 8.45 15.43 -6.61
C TYR A 44 8.27 14.86 -5.20
N ILE A 45 7.02 14.81 -4.71
CA ILE A 45 6.71 14.26 -3.38
C ILE A 45 7.09 12.77 -3.32
N GLU A 46 6.72 11.99 -4.33
CA GLU A 46 7.10 10.59 -4.43
C GLU A 46 8.62 10.38 -4.40
N THR A 47 9.37 11.19 -5.13
CA THR A 47 10.84 11.13 -5.15
C THR A 47 11.42 11.40 -3.76
N ALA A 48 10.88 12.38 -3.05
CA ALA A 48 11.28 12.69 -1.67
C ALA A 48 10.94 11.54 -0.71
N VAL A 49 9.73 10.98 -0.78
CA VAL A 49 9.30 9.82 0.04
C VAL A 49 10.17 8.59 -0.21
N ASN A 50 10.48 8.28 -1.47
CA ASN A 50 11.30 7.13 -1.84
C ASN A 50 12.76 7.30 -1.38
N SER A 51 13.28 8.53 -1.41
CA SER A 51 14.65 8.84 -0.98
C SER A 51 14.82 9.10 0.52
N ALA A 52 13.77 8.98 1.34
CA ALA A 52 13.83 9.22 2.79
C ALA A 52 14.61 8.14 3.58
N LEU A 53 14.71 6.92 3.04
CA LEU A 53 15.30 5.76 3.72
C LEU A 53 16.71 5.40 3.21
N ARG A 54 17.62 6.38 3.15
CA ARG A 54 18.95 6.26 2.49
C ARG A 54 19.93 5.27 3.14
N SER A 55 19.77 4.93 4.42
CA SER A 55 20.56 3.89 5.08
C SER A 55 19.73 3.21 6.18
N THR A 56 19.50 1.90 6.03
CA THR A 56 18.71 1.11 6.98
C THR A 56 19.53 0.05 7.72
N SER A 57 20.85 -0.02 7.47
CA SER A 57 21.73 -1.05 8.02
C SER A 57 21.77 -1.04 9.55
N ASP A 58 21.70 0.14 10.15
CA ASP A 58 21.84 0.33 11.61
C ASP A 58 20.50 0.46 12.33
N LEU A 59 19.38 0.31 11.62
CA LEU A 59 18.04 0.44 12.19
C LEU A 59 17.61 -0.84 12.93
N LYS A 60 16.99 -0.65 14.09
CA LYS A 60 16.30 -1.73 14.80
C LYS A 60 15.10 -2.21 14.00
N ASP A 61 14.69 -3.46 14.18
CA ASP A 61 13.53 -4.03 13.49
C ASP A 61 12.25 -3.22 13.73
N THR A 62 12.08 -2.65 14.92
CA THR A 62 10.96 -1.75 15.22
C THR A 62 10.98 -0.49 14.34
N GLN A 63 12.15 0.11 14.12
CA GLN A 63 12.30 1.29 13.26
C GLN A 63 12.10 0.90 11.79
N LYS A 64 12.71 -0.22 11.35
CA LYS A 64 12.54 -0.75 9.98
C LYS A 64 11.07 -0.98 9.65
N ALA A 65 10.33 -1.64 10.55
CA ALA A 65 8.90 -1.88 10.41
C ALA A 65 8.12 -0.58 10.20
N ASN A 66 8.24 0.38 11.13
CA ASN A 66 7.50 1.64 11.05
C ASN A 66 7.82 2.43 9.78
N LEU A 67 9.12 2.56 9.46
CA LEU A 67 9.58 3.36 8.33
C LEU A 67 9.16 2.75 7.00
N ARG A 68 9.33 1.44 6.82
CA ARG A 68 8.95 0.76 5.57
C ARG A 68 7.44 0.76 5.37
N VAL A 69 6.66 0.41 6.38
CA VAL A 69 5.20 0.41 6.28
C VAL A 69 4.67 1.82 6.01
N THR A 70 5.20 2.84 6.69
CA THR A 70 4.81 4.23 6.46
C THR A 70 5.18 4.72 5.06
N GLN A 71 6.38 4.39 4.57
CA GLN A 71 6.79 4.73 3.19
C GLN A 71 5.88 4.10 2.15
N LEU A 72 5.58 2.80 2.28
CA LEU A 72 4.70 2.07 1.35
C LEU A 72 3.26 2.59 1.39
N TRP A 73 2.77 2.94 2.58
CA TRP A 73 1.47 3.58 2.73
C TRP A 73 1.42 4.96 2.04
N LEU A 74 2.44 5.80 2.20
CA LEU A 74 2.52 7.08 1.49
C LEU A 74 2.55 6.91 -0.03
N ARG A 75 3.18 5.85 -0.55
CA ARG A 75 3.14 5.49 -1.98
C ARG A 75 1.71 5.15 -2.44
N ILE A 76 0.92 4.45 -1.62
CA ILE A 76 -0.51 4.21 -1.89
C ILE A 76 -1.32 5.51 -1.87
N ILE A 77 -1.10 6.40 -0.90
CA ILE A 77 -1.78 7.70 -0.86
C ILE A 77 -1.50 8.52 -2.13
N LEU A 78 -0.23 8.58 -2.56
CA LEU A 78 0.15 9.26 -3.80
C LEU A 78 -0.49 8.61 -5.04
N TRP A 79 -0.55 7.29 -5.09
CA TRP A 79 -1.24 6.56 -6.15
C TRP A 79 -2.74 6.86 -6.18
N GLN A 80 -3.42 6.89 -5.03
CA GLN A 80 -4.84 7.27 -4.94
C GLN A 80 -5.09 8.70 -5.42
N LEU A 81 -4.19 9.64 -5.11
CA LEU A 81 -4.27 11.00 -5.66
C LEU A 81 -4.14 11.00 -7.18
N ARG A 82 -3.19 10.25 -7.75
CA ARG A 82 -3.04 10.11 -9.21
C ARG A 82 -4.25 9.48 -9.86
N LEU A 83 -4.83 8.44 -9.25
CA LEU A 83 -6.08 7.83 -9.70
C LEU A 83 -7.20 8.87 -9.74
N ARG A 84 -7.37 9.65 -8.66
CA ARG A 84 -8.43 10.66 -8.54
C ARG A 84 -8.31 11.79 -9.57
N PHE A 85 -7.08 12.19 -9.91
CA PHE A 85 -6.83 13.26 -10.88
C PHE A 85 -6.58 12.76 -12.32
N GLY A 86 -6.76 11.46 -12.58
CA GLY A 86 -6.65 10.89 -13.93
C GLY A 86 -5.22 10.86 -14.49
N TYR A 87 -4.22 10.67 -13.63
CA TYR A 87 -2.80 10.60 -14.00
C TYR A 87 -2.27 9.17 -14.17
N LEU A 88 -3.13 8.16 -14.14
CA LEU A 88 -2.75 6.77 -14.34
C LEU A 88 -2.99 6.33 -15.79
N ALA A 89 -2.15 5.41 -16.24
CA ALA A 89 -2.27 4.72 -17.52
C ALA A 89 -2.21 3.20 -17.32
N GLU A 90 -2.57 2.43 -18.35
CA GLU A 90 -2.42 0.96 -18.30
C GLU A 90 -0.94 0.57 -18.23
N GLU A 91 -0.14 1.21 -19.09
CA GLU A 91 1.31 1.05 -19.17
C GLU A 91 2.00 2.41 -19.02
N SER A 92 3.12 2.42 -18.29
CA SER A 92 3.94 3.61 -18.07
C SER A 92 5.37 3.18 -17.79
N VAL A 93 6.33 4.04 -18.14
CA VAL A 93 7.74 3.88 -17.74
C VAL A 93 7.90 3.90 -16.23
N HIS A 94 7.02 4.63 -15.54
CA HIS A 94 6.97 4.68 -14.08
C HIS A 94 5.82 3.81 -13.58
N ALA A 95 6.15 2.71 -12.92
CA ALA A 95 5.17 1.80 -12.33
C ALA A 95 4.16 2.52 -11.41
N SER A 96 4.59 3.56 -10.69
CA SER A 96 3.71 4.36 -9.83
C SER A 96 2.61 5.14 -10.56
N MET A 97 2.66 5.19 -11.88
CA MET A 97 1.65 5.79 -12.75
C MET A 97 0.79 4.74 -13.47
N THR A 98 0.84 3.47 -13.04
CA THR A 98 -0.02 2.42 -13.59
C THR A 98 -1.18 2.07 -12.67
N TYR A 99 -2.24 1.50 -13.22
CA TYR A 99 -3.36 0.98 -12.42
C TYR A 99 -2.97 -0.21 -11.53
N HIS A 100 -1.93 -0.97 -11.91
CA HIS A 100 -1.50 -2.17 -11.18
C HIS A 100 -0.49 -1.90 -10.06
N TYR A 101 -0.04 -0.66 -9.87
CA TYR A 101 0.98 -0.30 -8.88
C TYR A 101 0.73 -0.79 -7.44
N PRO A 102 -0.52 -0.79 -6.91
CA PRO A 102 -0.79 -1.32 -5.58
C PRO A 102 -0.33 -2.77 -5.37
N LEU A 103 -0.29 -3.59 -6.44
CA LEU A 103 0.20 -4.98 -6.35
C LEU A 103 1.71 -5.02 -6.14
N GLU A 104 2.46 -4.12 -6.76
CA GLU A 104 3.90 -3.98 -6.50
C GLU A 104 4.17 -3.52 -5.07
N VAL A 105 3.38 -2.56 -4.57
CA VAL A 105 3.50 -2.07 -3.20
C VAL A 105 3.15 -3.17 -2.18
N ALA A 106 2.14 -4.00 -2.46
CA ALA A 106 1.80 -5.16 -1.64
C ALA A 106 2.95 -6.19 -1.59
N LYS A 107 3.57 -6.48 -2.73
CA LYS A 107 4.76 -7.36 -2.80
C LYS A 107 5.94 -6.79 -2.02
N ASP A 108 6.22 -5.49 -2.18
CA ASP A 108 7.26 -4.79 -1.43
C ASP A 108 7.01 -4.83 0.08
N LEU A 109 5.74 -4.73 0.49
CA LEU A 109 5.34 -4.86 1.89
C LEU A 109 5.65 -6.25 2.42
N VAL A 110 5.25 -7.30 1.72
CA VAL A 110 5.54 -8.70 2.09
C VAL A 110 7.05 -8.94 2.19
N LEU A 111 7.82 -8.46 1.22
CA LEU A 111 9.28 -8.52 1.25
C LEU A 111 9.88 -7.77 2.44
N SER A 112 9.31 -6.63 2.81
CA SER A 112 9.83 -5.78 3.89
C SER A 112 9.48 -6.30 5.29
N THR A 113 8.42 -7.10 5.44
CA THR A 113 7.94 -7.55 6.75
C THR A 113 8.12 -9.03 7.03
N ARG A 114 8.35 -9.88 6.03
CA ARG A 114 8.42 -11.35 6.21
C ARG A 114 9.47 -11.80 7.20
N ASP A 115 10.60 -11.10 7.26
CA ASP A 115 11.74 -11.44 8.11
C ASP A 115 11.76 -10.68 9.44
N LEU A 116 10.76 -9.83 9.69
CA LEU A 116 10.67 -9.06 10.93
C LEU A 116 9.89 -9.82 12.01
N PRO A 117 10.33 -9.78 13.27
CA PRO A 117 9.50 -10.25 14.39
C PRO A 117 8.18 -9.49 14.42
N VAL A 118 7.05 -10.20 14.55
CA VAL A 118 5.73 -9.56 14.57
C VAL A 118 5.59 -8.58 15.73
N ASP A 119 6.24 -8.83 16.86
CA ASP A 119 6.24 -7.89 17.98
C ASP A 119 6.86 -6.54 17.60
N SER A 120 7.90 -6.52 16.74
CA SER A 120 8.52 -5.28 16.25
C SER A 120 7.58 -4.41 15.42
N ILE A 121 6.56 -5.03 14.80
CA ILE A 121 5.49 -4.33 14.07
C ILE A 121 4.37 -3.94 15.04
N LYS A 122 4.01 -4.86 15.95
CA LYS A 122 2.92 -4.70 16.94
C LYS A 122 3.13 -3.51 17.88
N VAL A 123 4.37 -3.14 18.22
CA VAL A 123 4.66 -2.04 19.15
C VAL A 123 4.10 -0.69 18.71
N HIS A 124 3.88 -0.50 17.40
CA HIS A 124 3.42 0.77 16.82
C HIS A 124 1.92 0.98 16.93
N GLY A 125 1.18 0.00 17.44
CA GLY A 125 -0.24 0.13 17.72
C GLY A 125 -1.14 0.08 16.48
N VAL A 126 -2.40 0.46 16.69
CA VAL A 126 -3.46 0.36 15.67
C VAL A 126 -3.19 1.21 14.43
N GLY A 127 -2.53 2.36 14.59
CA GLY A 127 -2.23 3.26 13.47
C GLY A 127 -1.25 2.67 12.44
N LEU A 128 -0.46 1.64 12.80
CA LEU A 128 0.33 0.88 11.82
C LEU A 128 -0.51 -0.22 11.16
N THR A 129 -1.42 -0.86 11.92
CA THR A 129 -2.40 -1.81 11.38
C THR A 129 -3.27 -1.15 10.30
N GLU A 130 -3.74 0.08 10.52
CA GLU A 130 -4.50 0.88 9.55
C GLU A 130 -3.75 1.07 8.24
N LYS A 131 -2.45 1.40 8.30
CA LYS A 131 -1.62 1.59 7.11
C LYS A 131 -1.48 0.30 6.30
N LEU A 132 -1.30 -0.84 6.98
CA LEU A 132 -1.24 -2.15 6.34
C LEU A 132 -2.58 -2.51 5.71
N PHE A 133 -3.68 -2.21 6.39
CA PHE A 133 -5.03 -2.39 5.87
C PHE A 133 -5.27 -1.55 4.62
N ASP A 134 -4.93 -0.25 4.62
CA ASP A 134 -5.09 0.62 3.45
C ASP A 134 -4.32 0.10 2.23
N ILE A 135 -3.10 -0.42 2.43
CA ILE A 135 -2.30 -1.05 1.37
C ILE A 135 -3.01 -2.32 0.84
N ALA A 136 -3.47 -3.19 1.75
CA ALA A 136 -4.18 -4.41 1.37
C ALA A 136 -5.49 -4.12 0.62
N SER A 137 -6.26 -3.13 1.09
CA SER A 137 -7.49 -2.66 0.43
C SER A 137 -7.24 -2.12 -0.97
N ALA A 138 -6.18 -1.32 -1.17
CA ALA A 138 -5.81 -0.87 -2.51
C ALA A 138 -5.42 -2.03 -3.44
N ALA A 139 -4.74 -3.07 -2.92
CA ALA A 139 -4.43 -4.27 -3.69
C ALA A 139 -5.71 -5.07 -4.06
N VAL A 140 -6.67 -5.19 -3.13
CA VAL A 140 -7.98 -5.82 -3.39
C VAL A 140 -8.73 -5.11 -4.51
N ASP A 141 -8.77 -3.77 -4.49
CA ASP A 141 -9.45 -2.97 -5.52
C ASP A 141 -8.88 -3.18 -6.93
N VAL A 142 -7.57 -3.43 -7.03
CA VAL A 142 -6.90 -3.73 -8.29
C VAL A 142 -7.15 -5.17 -8.72
N LEU A 143 -6.97 -6.14 -7.81
CA LEU A 143 -7.19 -7.56 -8.13
C LEU A 143 -8.62 -7.84 -8.62
N ALA A 144 -9.59 -7.14 -8.06
CA ALA A 144 -10.99 -7.15 -8.48
C ALA A 144 -11.22 -6.78 -9.96
N ARG A 145 -10.31 -5.97 -10.53
CA ARG A 145 -10.47 -5.35 -11.87
C ARG A 145 -9.54 -5.95 -12.91
N VAL A 146 -8.53 -6.72 -12.50
CA VAL A 146 -7.60 -7.42 -13.40
C VAL A 146 -8.19 -8.78 -13.75
N PRO A 147 -8.38 -9.12 -15.03
CA PRO A 147 -8.63 -10.51 -15.41
C PRO A 147 -7.39 -11.31 -15.02
N ILE A 148 -7.50 -12.19 -14.03
CA ILE A 148 -6.41 -13.09 -13.66
C ILE A 148 -6.19 -14.03 -14.85
N THR A 149 -5.27 -13.66 -15.74
CA THR A 149 -4.70 -14.62 -16.66
C THR A 149 -3.80 -15.52 -15.81
N PRO A 150 -4.00 -16.85 -15.83
CA PRO A 150 -3.17 -17.74 -15.05
C PRO A 150 -1.71 -17.51 -15.45
N SER A 151 -0.91 -17.05 -14.50
CA SER A 151 0.51 -16.76 -14.66
C SER A 151 1.19 -17.97 -15.30
N SER A 152 2.02 -17.73 -16.31
CA SER A 152 2.95 -18.71 -16.85
C SER A 152 3.70 -19.43 -15.72
N PRO A 153 3.93 -20.76 -15.79
CA PRO A 153 4.55 -21.58 -14.74
C PRO A 153 6.02 -21.22 -14.42
N HIS A 154 6.50 -20.06 -14.87
CA HIS A 154 7.87 -19.55 -14.70
C HIS A 154 7.97 -18.28 -13.83
N SER A 155 6.87 -17.78 -13.25
CA SER A 155 6.92 -16.70 -12.26
C SER A 155 7.48 -17.22 -10.92
N VAL A 156 8.79 -17.07 -10.72
CA VAL A 156 9.45 -17.32 -9.43
C VAL A 156 9.10 -16.18 -8.48
N GLY A 157 8.00 -16.32 -7.74
CA GLY A 157 7.52 -15.38 -6.74
C GLY A 157 6.11 -15.72 -6.25
N SER A 158 5.78 -15.34 -5.01
CA SER A 158 4.41 -15.43 -4.50
C SER A 158 3.48 -14.61 -5.40
N GLY A 159 2.34 -15.18 -5.78
CA GLY A 159 1.35 -14.47 -6.59
C GLY A 159 0.68 -13.35 -5.80
N PRO A 160 0.01 -12.38 -6.47
CA PRO A 160 -0.69 -11.29 -5.79
C PRO A 160 -1.72 -11.76 -4.73
N GLU A 161 -2.35 -12.92 -4.95
CA GLU A 161 -3.25 -13.54 -3.97
C GLU A 161 -2.50 -14.06 -2.74
N GLU A 162 -1.30 -14.62 -2.91
CA GLU A 162 -0.48 -15.09 -1.81
C GLU A 162 0.07 -13.91 -0.98
N ASP A 163 0.45 -12.82 -1.65
CA ASP A 163 0.84 -11.56 -1.00
C ASP A 163 -0.32 -10.99 -0.17
N LEU A 164 -1.55 -10.95 -0.74
CA LEU A 164 -2.75 -10.53 -0.01
C LEU A 164 -3.04 -11.43 1.20
N ASN A 165 -2.94 -12.75 1.01
CA ASN A 165 -3.13 -13.71 2.10
C ASN A 165 -2.08 -13.55 3.21
N TYR A 166 -0.83 -13.27 2.85
CA TYR A 166 0.20 -12.92 3.82
C TYR A 166 -0.16 -11.64 4.58
N MET A 167 -0.52 -10.57 3.88
CA MET A 167 -0.89 -9.28 4.49
C MET A 167 -2.04 -9.45 5.47
N ARG A 168 -3.08 -10.20 5.08
CA ARG A 168 -4.21 -10.50 5.96
C ARG A 168 -3.78 -11.24 7.24
N ARG A 169 -3.00 -12.32 7.11
CA ARG A 169 -2.45 -13.06 8.27
C ARG A 169 -1.58 -12.19 9.17
N LEU A 170 -0.84 -11.23 8.61
CA LEU A 170 -0.08 -10.27 9.39
C LEU A 170 -1.02 -9.32 10.14
N ILE A 171 -1.96 -8.70 9.44
CA ILE A 171 -2.94 -7.75 10.00
C ILE A 171 -3.69 -8.38 11.17
N THR A 172 -4.18 -9.62 11.07
CA THR A 172 -4.94 -10.27 12.15
C THR A 172 -4.14 -10.46 13.45
N ARG A 173 -2.81 -10.45 13.39
CA ARG A 173 -1.93 -10.58 14.56
C ARG A 173 -1.59 -9.23 15.21
N LEU A 174 -1.99 -8.12 14.61
CA LEU A 174 -1.69 -6.76 15.06
C LEU A 174 -2.86 -6.15 15.84
N PRO A 175 -2.63 -5.03 16.57
CA PRO A 175 -3.67 -4.40 17.39
C PRO A 175 -4.86 -3.97 16.52
N GLY A 176 -6.08 -4.32 16.95
CA GLY A 176 -7.32 -4.10 16.18
C GLY A 176 -7.52 -5.05 14.99
N GLY A 177 -6.50 -5.84 14.62
CA GLY A 177 -6.50 -6.71 13.46
C GLY A 177 -7.63 -7.72 13.44
N ASN A 178 -7.63 -8.64 14.41
CA ASN A 178 -8.63 -9.72 14.49
C ASN A 178 -10.05 -9.22 14.80
N SER A 179 -10.20 -8.08 15.49
CA SER A 179 -11.50 -7.59 15.95
C SER A 179 -12.18 -6.61 14.99
N ILE A 180 -11.43 -5.99 14.08
CA ILE A 180 -11.94 -4.92 13.19
C ILE A 180 -11.47 -5.15 11.76
N TYR A 181 -10.15 -5.15 11.52
CA TYR A 181 -9.64 -5.10 10.16
C TYR A 181 -9.77 -6.42 9.39
N ASP A 182 -9.84 -7.57 10.06
CA ASP A 182 -10.11 -8.85 9.40
C ASP A 182 -11.51 -8.85 8.77
N ASP A 183 -12.53 -8.50 9.55
CA ASP A 183 -13.92 -8.38 9.09
C ASP A 183 -14.07 -7.33 7.98
N LEU A 184 -13.38 -6.18 8.09
CA LEU A 184 -13.43 -5.14 7.06
C LEU A 184 -12.78 -5.61 5.76
N LEU A 185 -11.62 -6.28 5.84
CA LEU A 185 -10.91 -6.77 4.67
C LEU A 185 -11.70 -7.90 4.01
N ASP A 186 -12.32 -8.78 4.79
CA ASP A 186 -13.22 -9.81 4.29
C ASP A 186 -14.40 -9.24 3.51
N LYS A 187 -15.10 -8.26 4.09
CA LYS A 187 -16.22 -7.59 3.43
C LYS A 187 -15.76 -6.90 2.15
N HIS A 188 -14.59 -6.25 2.18
CA HIS A 188 -14.04 -5.59 1.01
C HIS A 188 -13.71 -6.60 -0.10
N ILE A 189 -13.06 -7.72 0.20
CA ILE A 189 -12.79 -8.80 -0.77
C ILE A 189 -14.10 -9.32 -1.38
N GLN A 190 -15.11 -9.60 -0.55
CA GLN A 190 -16.41 -10.10 -1.02
C GLN A 190 -17.13 -9.09 -1.93
N GLN A 191 -17.04 -7.79 -1.63
CA GLN A 191 -17.67 -6.72 -2.41
C GLN A 191 -16.91 -6.39 -3.69
N ALA A 192 -15.57 -6.45 -3.66
CA ALA A 192 -14.71 -6.11 -4.77
C ALA A 192 -14.64 -7.24 -5.81
N VAL A 193 -14.92 -8.50 -5.44
CA VAL A 193 -15.04 -9.64 -6.37
C VAL A 193 -16.52 -10.00 -6.63
N PRO A 194 -17.34 -9.16 -7.31
CA PRO A 194 -18.72 -9.53 -7.65
C PRO A 194 -18.84 -10.32 -8.97
N SER A 195 -17.76 -10.92 -9.47
CA SER A 195 -17.69 -11.57 -10.80
C SER A 195 -17.53 -13.10 -10.76
N MET A 196 -18.27 -13.79 -9.89
CA MET A 196 -18.52 -15.25 -10.04
C MET A 196 -19.97 -15.68 -9.77
N ALA A 197 -20.88 -14.75 -9.45
CA ALA A 197 -22.29 -15.08 -9.20
C ALA A 197 -23.19 -14.97 -10.45
N VAL A 198 -22.76 -14.28 -11.52
CA VAL A 198 -23.63 -14.04 -12.69
C VAL A 198 -23.57 -15.18 -13.73
N THR A 199 -22.46 -15.91 -13.83
CA THR A 199 -22.33 -17.01 -14.81
C THR A 199 -22.97 -18.32 -14.34
N TYR A 200 -23.15 -18.51 -13.02
CA TYR A 200 -23.77 -19.73 -12.48
C TYR A 200 -25.30 -19.73 -12.59
N VAL A 201 -25.93 -18.55 -12.58
CA VAL A 201 -27.39 -18.42 -12.70
C VAL A 201 -27.83 -18.55 -14.17
N ALA A 202 -27.01 -18.10 -15.13
CA ALA A 202 -27.32 -18.21 -16.56
C ALA A 202 -27.26 -19.65 -17.11
N SER A 203 -26.66 -20.60 -16.38
CA SER A 203 -26.53 -22.01 -16.79
C SER A 203 -27.53 -22.95 -16.10
N ARG A 204 -28.40 -22.44 -15.20
CA ARG A 204 -29.46 -23.21 -14.54
C ARG A 204 -30.85 -22.76 -15.00
N HIS A 205 -31.19 -23.15 -16.24
CA HIS A 205 -32.54 -23.22 -16.87
C HIS A 205 -33.06 -22.02 -17.69
N PRO A 206 -33.90 -22.26 -18.73
CA PRO A 206 -33.65 -23.12 -19.91
C PRO A 206 -34.28 -22.53 -21.22
N THR A 207 -33.94 -23.11 -22.37
CA THR A 207 -34.92 -23.39 -23.45
C THR A 207 -34.66 -24.78 -23.97
#